data_AF-A0A9D1DSV5-F1
#
_entry.id   AF-A0A9D1DSV5-F1
#
_cell.length_a   1.000
_cell.length_b   1.000
_cell.length_c   1.000
_cell.angle_alpha   90.00
_cell.angle_beta   90.00
_cell.angle_gamma   90.00
#
_symmetry.space_group_name_H-M   'P 1'
#
loop_
_entity.id
_entity.type
_entity.pdbx_description
1 polymer ?
#
loop_
_entity_poly.entity_id
_entity_poly.type
_entity_poly.pdbx_seq_one_letter_code
_entity_poly.pdbx_strand_id
1 'polypeptide(L)'
;MYKIPLKELKSYQESHPELYTKTELKKIKLRGTEPVAEYHNMNSHKTVYLYDKNAAIPYQKTAEELAKQRESSRRYAEKHKCHDCGRREKYALNLYYPTPYSQGIYLCYECYDRRTIEDYDAKKIRLAKKLTMPALPYERAFPQKIPAEKMRIVEIDTTGLNWWEDEILSVAILDGTGKTLYNALFSPEDRTFWSEAQAVNGISADMVRRKDTFAMHRAEILRCMDGAEFIITYGGIEFDLPFLAAHGVVFPVHEVCDLMYDCCEMYYNYEKLTTLSDAAMRYKVKRPEIETEEIETVTKAKTILALYNAVQLEEREE
;
A
#
# COMPACT_ATOMS: atom_id res chain seq x y z
N MET A 1 14.85 50.62 31.80
CA MET A 1 14.69 49.20 31.42
C MET A 1 15.32 48.34 32.50
N TYR A 2 14.51 47.54 33.18
CA TYR A 2 14.93 46.67 34.28
C TYR A 2 15.48 45.33 33.75
N LYS A 3 16.59 44.84 34.30
CA LYS A 3 17.18 43.54 33.90
C LYS A 3 16.82 42.48 34.94
N ILE A 4 16.04 41.49 34.54
CA ILE A 4 15.54 40.45 35.43
C ILE A 4 16.53 39.28 35.43
N PRO A 5 17.12 38.92 36.59
CA PRO A 5 17.88 37.69 36.71
C PRO A 5 16.98 36.47 36.46
N LEU A 6 17.45 35.48 35.69
CA LEU A 6 16.62 34.33 35.30
C LEU A 6 16.02 33.59 36.51
N LYS A 7 16.77 33.51 37.62
CA LYS A 7 16.34 32.90 38.89
C LYS A 7 15.14 33.61 39.55
N GLU A 8 14.91 34.87 39.22
CA GLU A 8 13.84 35.72 39.77
C GLU A 8 12.68 35.91 38.77
N LEU A 9 12.84 35.44 37.53
CA LEU A 9 11.89 35.67 36.43
C LEU A 9 10.46 35.26 36.79
N LYS A 10 10.29 34.08 37.39
CA LYS A 10 8.94 33.57 37.73
C LYS A 10 8.24 34.45 38.77
N SER A 11 8.94 34.79 39.85
CA SER A 11 8.40 35.68 40.90
C SER A 11 8.14 37.09 40.38
N TYR A 12 9.00 37.57 39.47
CA TYR A 12 8.82 38.86 38.81
C TYR A 12 7.58 38.87 37.90
N GLN A 13 7.34 37.81 37.13
CA GLN A 13 6.15 37.67 36.30
C GLN A 13 4.86 37.51 37.12
N GLU A 14 4.91 36.83 38.27
CA GLU A 14 3.78 36.69 39.19
C GLU A 14 3.40 38.03 39.84
N SER A 15 4.38 38.88 40.13
CA SER A 15 4.16 40.22 40.72
C SER A 15 3.83 41.30 39.69
N HIS A 16 4.09 41.06 38.41
CA HIS A 16 3.87 42.00 37.31
C HIS A 16 3.05 41.35 36.17
N PRO A 17 1.79 40.97 36.42
CA PRO A 17 0.93 40.28 35.46
C PRO A 17 0.58 41.13 34.23
N GLU A 18 0.86 42.44 34.25
CA GLU A 18 0.72 43.37 33.15
C GLU A 18 1.86 43.29 32.12
N LEU A 19 2.95 42.56 32.42
CA LEU A 19 4.13 42.49 31.56
C LEU A 19 4.10 41.31 30.60
N TYR A 20 4.18 41.61 29.31
CA TYR A 20 4.06 40.65 28.23
C TYR A 20 5.27 40.71 27.31
N THR A 21 5.69 39.58 26.76
CA THR A 21 6.63 39.53 25.64
C THR A 21 5.99 40.05 24.34
N LYS A 22 6.81 40.39 23.34
CA LYS A 22 6.31 40.75 21.99
C LYS A 22 5.37 39.69 21.42
N THR A 23 5.68 38.41 21.65
CA THR A 23 4.88 37.28 21.13
C THR A 23 3.52 37.20 21.82
N GLU A 24 3.48 37.38 23.14
CA GLU A 24 2.24 37.35 23.91
C GLU A 24 1.35 38.56 23.60
N LEU A 25 1.92 39.77 23.49
CA LEU A 25 1.16 40.95 23.04
C LEU A 25 0.57 40.75 21.64
N LYS A 26 1.35 40.17 20.71
CA LYS A 26 0.87 39.90 19.36
C LYS A 26 -0.31 38.93 19.32
N LYS A 27 -0.36 37.91 20.21
CA LYS A 27 -1.50 36.98 20.33
C LYS A 27 -2.80 37.71 20.69
N ILE A 28 -2.71 38.77 21.48
CA ILE A 28 -3.85 39.62 21.87
C ILE A 28 -3.99 40.88 21.00
N LYS A 29 -3.37 40.90 19.80
CA LYS A 29 -3.42 42.00 18.82
C LYS A 29 -2.90 43.34 19.35
N LEU A 30 -1.90 43.32 20.23
CA LEU A 30 -1.21 44.50 20.74
C LEU A 30 0.27 44.51 20.33
N ARG A 31 0.88 45.69 20.32
CA ARG A 31 2.29 45.95 20.06
C ARG A 31 2.86 46.77 21.22
N GLY A 32 3.92 46.25 21.83
CA GLY A 32 4.66 46.99 22.84
C GLY A 32 5.34 48.22 22.23
N THR A 33 5.27 49.33 22.94
CA THR A 33 5.87 50.62 22.57
C THR A 33 7.32 50.65 23.05
N GLU A 34 7.50 50.82 24.36
CA GLU A 34 8.80 50.86 25.02
C GLU A 34 9.00 49.63 25.94
N PRO A 35 10.14 48.94 25.85
CA PRO A 35 10.45 47.84 26.75
C PRO A 35 10.73 48.32 28.18
N VAL A 36 10.00 47.76 29.13
CA VAL A 36 10.13 48.11 30.56
C VAL A 36 11.12 47.22 31.28
N ALA A 37 11.22 45.95 30.86
CA ALA A 37 12.17 45.00 31.39
C ALA A 37 12.74 44.05 30.31
N GLU A 38 13.85 43.40 30.63
CA GLU A 38 14.47 42.37 29.79
C GLU A 38 14.99 41.21 30.64
N TYR A 39 15.02 40.02 30.07
CA TYR A 39 15.71 38.86 30.63
C TYR A 39 16.43 38.10 29.53
N HIS A 40 17.48 37.35 29.89
CA HIS A 40 18.20 36.51 28.94
C HIS A 40 17.64 35.09 28.92
N ASN A 41 17.14 34.62 27.78
CA ASN A 41 16.60 33.28 27.62
C ASN A 41 17.74 32.30 27.29
N MET A 42 18.05 31.40 28.23
CA MET A 42 19.17 30.45 28.10
C MET A 42 18.98 29.39 27.02
N ASN A 43 17.73 28.99 26.72
CA ASN A 43 17.46 27.96 25.70
C ASN A 43 17.66 28.47 24.27
N SER A 44 17.41 29.76 24.05
CA SER A 44 17.53 30.38 22.73
C SER A 44 18.72 31.34 22.58
N HIS A 45 19.48 31.56 23.66
CA HIS A 45 20.57 32.55 23.76
C HIS A 45 20.17 33.96 23.31
N LYS A 46 18.91 34.36 23.57
CA LYS A 46 18.36 35.65 23.13
C LYS A 46 17.88 36.47 24.31
N THR A 47 18.13 37.78 24.23
CA THR A 47 17.49 38.76 25.12
C THR A 47 16.02 38.89 24.75
N VAL A 48 15.15 38.67 25.74
CA VAL A 48 13.70 38.80 25.62
C VAL A 48 13.27 40.05 26.36
N TYR A 49 12.55 40.91 25.66
CA TYR A 49 12.01 42.15 26.21
C TYR A 49 10.56 41.97 26.66
N LEU A 50 10.22 42.57 27.79
CA LEU A 50 8.87 42.67 28.36
C LEU A 50 8.35 44.09 28.22
N TYR A 51 7.05 44.19 27.99
CA TYR A 51 6.32 45.41 27.70
C TYR A 51 5.07 45.46 28.57
N ASP A 52 4.74 46.64 29.08
CA ASP A 52 3.48 46.85 29.79
C ASP A 52 2.31 46.81 28.78
N LYS A 53 1.37 45.88 29.01
CA LYS A 53 0.16 45.71 28.21
C LYS A 53 -0.71 46.96 28.22
N ASN A 54 -0.76 47.72 29.30
CA ASN A 54 -1.59 48.90 29.43
C ASN A 54 -1.05 50.09 28.63
N ALA A 55 0.27 50.11 28.38
CA ALA A 55 0.94 51.09 27.52
C ALA A 55 1.09 50.60 26.06
N ALA A 56 0.58 49.40 25.74
CA ALA A 56 0.67 48.83 24.41
C ALA A 56 -0.38 49.42 23.46
N ILE A 57 -0.03 49.51 22.19
CA ILE A 57 -0.90 50.05 21.13
C ILE A 57 -1.46 48.92 20.27
N PRO A 58 -2.55 49.13 19.51
CA PRO A 58 -3.06 48.14 18.57
C PRO A 58 -1.97 47.66 17.60
N TYR A 59 -1.84 46.34 17.45
CA TYR A 59 -0.88 45.76 16.53
C TYR A 59 -1.30 46.04 15.08
N GLN A 60 -0.52 46.88 14.41
CA GLN A 60 -0.59 47.07 12.97
C GLN A 60 0.79 46.80 12.35
N LYS A 61 0.80 46.09 11.22
CA LYS A 61 2.01 45.87 10.44
C LYS A 61 2.43 47.17 9.78
N THR A 62 3.72 47.48 9.80
CA THR A 62 4.24 48.62 9.03
C THR A 62 4.15 48.35 7.53
N ALA A 63 4.22 49.40 6.71
CA ALA A 63 4.29 49.25 5.26
C ALA A 63 5.47 48.37 4.82
N GLU A 64 6.60 48.48 5.51
CA GLU A 64 7.80 47.66 5.27
C GLU A 64 7.58 46.18 5.64
N GLU A 65 6.94 45.90 6.79
CA GLU A 65 6.60 44.52 7.20
C GLU A 65 5.59 43.88 6.23
N LEU A 66 4.62 44.66 5.74
CA LEU A 66 3.68 44.22 4.71
C LEU A 66 4.40 43.95 3.37
N ALA A 67 5.35 44.80 2.98
CA ALA A 67 6.15 44.61 1.77
C ALA A 67 7.00 43.33 1.85
N LYS A 68 7.74 43.15 2.95
CA LYS A 68 8.53 41.92 3.22
C LYS A 68 7.66 40.67 3.24
N GLN A 69 6.46 40.75 3.83
CA GLN A 69 5.52 39.62 3.81
C GLN A 69 5.05 39.32 2.38
N ARG A 70 4.67 40.34 1.60
CA ARG A 70 4.23 40.17 0.21
C ARG A 70 5.34 39.57 -0.67
N GLU A 71 6.57 40.03 -0.51
CA GLU A 71 7.74 39.53 -1.23
C GLU A 71 8.05 38.07 -0.85
N SER A 72 8.05 37.74 0.45
CA SER A 72 8.21 36.36 0.93
C SER A 72 7.13 35.44 0.39
N SER A 73 5.86 35.87 0.43
CA SER A 73 4.74 35.12 -0.14
C SER A 73 4.87 34.95 -1.66
N ARG A 74 5.38 35.96 -2.38
CA ARG A 74 5.63 35.87 -3.83
C ARG A 74 6.72 34.84 -4.13
N ARG A 75 7.87 34.93 -3.45
CA ARG A 75 8.99 34.00 -3.62
C ARG A 75 8.61 32.57 -3.26
N TYR A 76 7.82 32.39 -2.21
CA TYR A 76 7.27 31.08 -1.85
C TYR A 76 6.35 30.54 -2.95
N ALA A 77 5.44 31.37 -3.47
CA ALA A 77 4.48 30.98 -4.49
C ALA A 77 5.12 30.72 -5.87
N GLU A 78 6.26 31.33 -6.18
CA GLU A 78 7.06 31.01 -7.36
C GLU A 78 7.75 29.64 -7.24
N LYS A 79 8.34 29.34 -6.07
CA LYS A 79 9.00 28.05 -5.82
C LYS A 79 8.03 26.86 -5.75
N HIS A 80 6.79 27.09 -5.34
CA HIS A 80 5.76 26.05 -5.16
C HIS A 80 4.70 26.11 -6.27
N LYS A 81 5.12 26.56 -7.46
CA LYS A 81 4.34 26.46 -8.68
C LYS A 81 4.70 25.13 -9.35
N CYS A 82 3.72 24.26 -9.54
CA CYS A 82 3.93 23.00 -10.26
C CYS A 82 4.55 23.27 -11.62
N HIS A 83 5.65 22.59 -11.93
CA HIS A 83 6.34 22.71 -13.21
C HIS A 83 5.41 22.38 -14.39
N ASP A 84 4.59 21.33 -14.26
CA ASP A 84 3.82 20.80 -15.39
C ASP A 84 2.52 21.54 -15.65
N CYS A 85 1.67 21.66 -14.63
CA CYS A 85 0.35 22.26 -14.79
C CYS A 85 0.29 23.71 -14.33
N GLY A 86 1.37 24.26 -13.76
CA GLY A 86 1.41 25.62 -13.24
C GLY A 86 0.55 25.86 -12.01
N ARG A 87 -0.14 24.84 -11.48
CA ARG A 87 -0.98 24.92 -10.27
C ARG A 87 -0.15 25.32 -9.06
N ARG A 88 -0.74 26.15 -8.20
CA ARG A 88 -0.17 26.53 -6.90
C ARG A 88 -0.98 25.85 -5.81
N GLU A 89 -0.36 24.95 -5.05
CA GLU A 89 -1.02 24.29 -3.93
C GLU A 89 -1.02 25.19 -2.68
N LYS A 90 -2.08 25.08 -1.87
CA LYS A 90 -2.19 25.84 -0.62
C LYS A 90 -1.32 25.20 0.45
N TYR A 91 -0.65 26.04 1.24
CA TYR A 91 0.31 25.68 2.31
C TYR A 91 -0.16 24.57 3.26
N ALA A 92 -1.47 24.43 3.48
CA ALA A 92 -2.05 23.45 4.41
C ALA A 92 -1.85 21.98 3.99
N LEU A 93 -1.71 21.68 2.69
CA LEU A 93 -1.49 20.31 2.21
C LEU A 93 -0.03 19.83 2.39
N ASN A 94 0.94 20.77 2.32
CA ASN A 94 2.38 20.51 2.47
C ASN A 94 2.80 20.09 3.90
N LEU A 95 1.95 20.29 4.91
CA LEU A 95 2.22 19.92 6.30
C LEU A 95 1.94 18.44 6.59
N TYR A 96 1.06 17.81 5.81
CA TYR A 96 0.65 16.42 5.99
C TYR A 96 1.30 15.48 4.96
N TYR A 97 1.57 15.99 3.77
CA TYR A 97 2.22 15.24 2.69
C TYR A 97 3.36 16.09 2.14
N PRO A 98 4.64 15.78 2.44
CA PRO A 98 5.74 16.51 1.84
C PRO A 98 5.62 16.40 0.32
N THR A 99 5.48 17.53 -0.37
CA THR A 99 5.32 17.53 -1.82
C THR A 99 6.57 16.97 -2.48
N PRO A 100 6.41 16.03 -3.43
CA PRO A 100 7.53 15.31 -3.99
C PRO A 100 8.32 16.19 -4.96
N TYR A 101 9.59 16.41 -4.63
CA TYR A 101 10.56 16.96 -5.56
C TYR A 101 11.09 15.80 -6.42
N SER A 102 10.85 15.84 -7.72
CA SER A 102 11.46 14.92 -8.67
C SER A 102 12.49 15.67 -9.50
N GLN A 103 13.72 15.15 -9.58
CA GLN A 103 14.79 15.70 -10.43
C GLN A 103 15.04 17.21 -10.25
N GLY A 104 14.82 17.75 -9.04
CA GLY A 104 15.06 19.16 -8.72
C GLY A 104 13.97 20.15 -9.15
N ILE A 105 12.82 19.68 -9.65
CA ILE A 105 11.64 20.51 -9.95
C ILE A 105 10.50 20.26 -8.96
N TYR A 106 9.67 21.28 -8.73
CA TYR A 106 8.47 21.16 -7.91
C TYR A 106 7.30 20.68 -8.75
N LEU A 107 6.64 19.60 -8.32
CA LEU A 107 5.43 19.05 -8.94
C LEU A 107 4.29 19.06 -7.92
N CYS A 108 3.05 19.33 -8.38
CA CYS A 108 1.87 19.02 -7.58
C CYS A 108 1.62 17.52 -7.57
N TYR A 109 0.90 17.04 -6.57
CA TYR A 109 0.69 15.61 -6.36
C TYR A 109 0.11 14.91 -7.60
N GLU A 110 -0.92 15.49 -8.22
CA GLU A 110 -1.52 14.94 -9.46
C GLU A 110 -0.53 14.84 -10.65
N CYS A 111 0.42 15.76 -10.78
CA CYS A 111 1.38 15.75 -11.89
C CYS A 111 2.57 14.86 -11.59
N TYR A 112 2.97 14.78 -10.32
CA TYR A 112 3.93 13.78 -9.87
C TYR A 112 3.38 12.37 -10.11
N ASP A 113 2.16 12.09 -9.64
CA ASP A 113 1.48 10.82 -9.85
C ASP A 113 1.29 10.53 -11.34
N ARG A 114 0.92 11.52 -12.15
CA ARG A 114 0.83 11.32 -13.59
C ARG A 114 2.17 10.96 -14.22
N ARG A 115 3.26 11.65 -13.87
CA ARG A 115 4.60 11.32 -14.38
C ARG A 115 5.05 9.94 -13.92
N THR A 116 4.80 9.58 -12.66
CA THR A 116 5.16 8.26 -12.14
C THR A 116 4.32 7.17 -12.79
N ILE A 117 3.02 7.40 -13.03
CA ILE A 117 2.13 6.49 -13.76
C ILE A 117 2.53 6.38 -15.23
N GLU A 118 2.89 7.47 -15.91
CA GLU A 118 3.34 7.45 -17.32
C GLU A 118 4.69 6.74 -17.48
N ASP A 119 5.65 6.98 -16.58
CA ASP A 119 6.92 6.24 -16.54
C ASP A 119 6.72 4.77 -16.15
N TYR A 120 5.77 4.48 -15.25
CA TYR A 120 5.35 3.12 -14.87
C TYR A 120 4.69 2.41 -16.04
N ASP A 121 3.76 3.04 -16.76
CA ASP A 121 3.09 2.49 -17.94
C ASP A 121 4.06 2.32 -19.12
N ALA A 122 5.01 3.22 -19.31
CA ALA A 122 6.06 3.07 -20.32
C ALA A 122 7.00 1.89 -20.00
N LYS A 123 7.37 1.69 -18.73
CA LYS A 123 8.14 0.52 -18.27
C LYS A 123 7.30 -0.76 -18.35
N LYS A 124 6.02 -0.71 -17.99
CA LYS A 124 5.01 -1.78 -18.07
C LYS A 124 4.75 -2.23 -19.50
N ILE A 125 4.62 -1.33 -20.47
CA ILE A 125 4.51 -1.67 -21.91
C ILE A 125 5.80 -2.33 -22.40
N ARG A 126 6.96 -1.85 -21.95
CA ARG A 126 8.27 -2.41 -22.37
C ARG A 126 8.53 -3.79 -21.77
N LEU A 127 8.08 -4.03 -20.55
CA LEU A 127 8.22 -5.30 -19.83
C LEU A 127 7.10 -6.28 -20.21
N ALA A 128 5.86 -5.86 -20.38
CA ALA A 128 4.76 -6.67 -20.91
C ALA A 128 5.03 -7.13 -22.35
N LYS A 129 5.66 -6.29 -23.19
CA LYS A 129 6.18 -6.72 -24.50
C LYS A 129 7.31 -7.76 -24.41
N LYS A 130 7.95 -7.90 -23.25
CA LYS A 130 9.06 -8.83 -22.98
C LYS A 130 8.59 -10.10 -22.27
N LEU A 131 7.50 -10.00 -21.50
CA LEU A 131 6.85 -11.03 -20.70
C LEU A 131 5.48 -11.41 -21.29
N THR A 132 5.22 -11.20 -22.59
CA THR A 132 3.94 -11.56 -23.20
C THR A 132 3.70 -13.06 -23.00
N MET A 133 3.02 -13.42 -21.91
CA MET A 133 2.15 -14.57 -21.89
C MET A 133 1.13 -14.31 -23.01
N PRO A 134 0.94 -15.25 -23.94
CA PRO A 134 -0.19 -15.14 -24.85
C PRO A 134 -1.43 -14.88 -23.99
N ALA A 135 -2.33 -14.00 -24.45
CA ALA A 135 -3.61 -13.78 -23.80
C ALA A 135 -4.18 -15.17 -23.46
N LEU A 136 -4.25 -15.51 -22.18
CA LEU A 136 -4.70 -16.84 -21.77
C LEU A 136 -6.12 -16.97 -22.32
N PRO A 137 -6.40 -17.95 -23.18
CA PRO A 137 -7.75 -18.17 -23.64
C PRO A 137 -8.57 -18.58 -22.42
N TYR A 138 -9.31 -17.63 -21.86
CA TYR A 138 -10.36 -17.93 -20.91
C TYR A 138 -11.49 -18.56 -21.71
N GLU A 139 -11.61 -19.89 -21.64
CA GLU A 139 -12.81 -20.59 -22.11
C GLU A 139 -13.67 -20.93 -20.91
N ARG A 140 -14.94 -20.54 -20.95
CA ARG A 140 -15.97 -20.82 -19.94
C ARG A 140 -16.42 -22.29 -20.03
N ALA A 141 -15.47 -23.20 -20.19
CA ALA A 141 -15.73 -24.59 -20.56
C ALA A 141 -14.84 -25.50 -19.72
N PHE A 142 -15.46 -26.45 -19.04
CA PHE A 142 -14.78 -27.59 -18.47
C PHE A 142 -14.34 -28.51 -19.60
N PRO A 143 -13.04 -28.56 -19.95
CA PRO A 143 -12.61 -29.35 -21.09
C PRO A 143 -12.89 -30.82 -20.82
N GLN A 144 -13.61 -31.45 -21.72
CA GLN A 144 -13.85 -32.88 -21.61
C GLN A 144 -12.54 -33.65 -21.87
N LYS A 145 -12.14 -34.44 -20.86
CA LYS A 145 -11.08 -35.48 -20.86
C LYS A 145 -9.64 -35.02 -20.65
N ILE A 146 -9.38 -34.13 -19.69
CA ILE A 146 -8.02 -33.96 -19.16
C ILE A 146 -7.80 -34.97 -18.02
N PRO A 147 -6.72 -35.78 -18.04
CA PRO A 147 -6.38 -36.65 -16.92
C PRO A 147 -6.13 -35.83 -15.65
N ALA A 148 -6.60 -36.32 -14.50
CA ALA A 148 -6.49 -35.62 -13.22
C ALA A 148 -5.03 -35.26 -12.89
N GLU A 149 -4.09 -36.14 -13.23
CA GLU A 149 -2.64 -36.00 -13.02
C GLU A 149 -2.01 -34.90 -13.88
N LYS A 150 -2.72 -34.44 -14.92
CA LYS A 150 -2.31 -33.32 -15.80
C LYS A 150 -3.00 -32.00 -15.46
N MET A 151 -3.91 -32.00 -14.49
CA MET A 151 -4.49 -30.78 -13.93
C MET A 151 -3.55 -30.19 -12.88
N ARG A 152 -3.58 -28.87 -12.69
CA ARG A 152 -2.90 -28.17 -11.59
C ARG A 152 -3.87 -27.25 -10.89
N ILE A 153 -3.99 -27.42 -9.59
CA ILE A 153 -4.67 -26.44 -8.74
C ILE A 153 -3.58 -25.56 -8.16
N VAL A 154 -3.63 -24.26 -8.44
CA VAL A 154 -2.60 -23.30 -8.03
C VAL A 154 -3.21 -22.26 -7.11
N GLU A 155 -2.59 -22.10 -5.94
CA GLU A 155 -2.93 -21.10 -4.94
C GLU A 155 -1.64 -20.52 -4.33
N ILE A 156 -1.61 -19.21 -4.12
CA ILE A 156 -0.52 -18.51 -3.44
C ILE A 156 -1.02 -17.63 -2.29
N ASP A 157 -0.16 -17.34 -1.33
CA ASP A 157 -0.34 -16.20 -0.43
C ASP A 157 0.84 -15.24 -0.56
N THR A 158 0.59 -13.95 -0.37
CA THR A 158 1.55 -12.87 -0.64
C THR A 158 1.57 -11.84 0.49
N THR A 159 2.55 -10.94 0.48
CA THR A 159 2.63 -9.82 1.43
C THR A 159 1.62 -8.70 1.14
N GLY A 160 0.93 -8.76 0.01
CA GLY A 160 -0.02 -7.75 -0.46
C GLY A 160 -0.52 -8.07 -1.88
N LEU A 161 -1.22 -7.12 -2.51
CA LEU A 161 -1.93 -7.40 -3.76
C LEU A 161 -1.18 -6.97 -5.03
N ASN A 162 -0.01 -6.37 -4.90
CA ASN A 162 0.75 -5.82 -6.03
C ASN A 162 1.89 -6.75 -6.42
N TRP A 163 1.72 -7.56 -7.47
CA TRP A 163 2.75 -8.51 -7.93
C TRP A 163 4.09 -7.91 -8.35
N TRP A 164 4.24 -6.57 -8.39
CA TRP A 164 5.52 -5.90 -8.63
C TRP A 164 6.28 -5.50 -7.36
N GLU A 165 5.56 -5.28 -6.26
CA GLU A 165 6.13 -4.76 -5.01
C GLU A 165 5.95 -5.71 -3.83
N ASP A 166 5.00 -6.64 -3.93
CA ASP A 166 4.69 -7.64 -2.93
C ASP A 166 5.31 -8.97 -3.31
N GLU A 167 5.64 -9.73 -2.27
CA GLU A 167 6.40 -10.96 -2.38
C GLU A 167 5.52 -12.15 -2.05
N ILE A 168 5.84 -13.29 -2.67
CA ILE A 168 5.13 -14.55 -2.45
C ILE A 168 5.59 -15.15 -1.12
N LEU A 169 4.64 -15.40 -0.22
CA LEU A 169 4.84 -16.00 1.09
C LEU A 169 4.61 -17.51 1.09
N SER A 170 3.75 -18.02 0.22
CA SER A 170 3.51 -19.44 0.07
C SER A 170 3.03 -19.79 -1.33
N VAL A 171 3.25 -21.05 -1.72
CA VAL A 171 2.68 -21.65 -2.92
C VAL A 171 2.20 -23.06 -2.57
N ALA A 172 0.97 -23.38 -2.99
CA ALA A 172 0.44 -24.73 -3.00
C ALA A 172 0.09 -25.14 -4.44
N ILE A 173 0.51 -26.34 -4.83
CA ILE A 173 0.18 -26.93 -6.14
C ILE A 173 -0.30 -28.36 -5.91
N LEU A 174 -1.51 -28.65 -6.34
CA LEU A 174 -2.09 -29.99 -6.34
C LEU A 174 -2.34 -30.47 -7.77
N ASP A 175 -2.44 -31.78 -7.96
CA ASP A 175 -3.08 -32.32 -9.17
C ASP A 175 -4.60 -32.52 -8.96
N GLY A 176 -5.31 -32.86 -10.03
CA GLY A 176 -6.75 -33.11 -10.01
C GLY A 176 -7.17 -34.34 -9.20
N THR A 177 -6.24 -35.19 -8.74
CA THR A 177 -6.53 -36.28 -7.81
C THR A 177 -6.57 -35.78 -6.35
N GLY A 178 -6.10 -34.55 -6.11
CA GLY A 178 -5.92 -33.97 -4.79
C GLY A 178 -4.55 -34.23 -4.17
N LYS A 179 -3.62 -34.84 -4.92
CA LYS A 179 -2.26 -35.03 -4.44
C LYS A 179 -1.51 -33.70 -4.45
N THR A 180 -0.96 -33.34 -3.29
CA THR A 180 -0.05 -32.19 -3.16
C THR A 180 1.26 -32.48 -3.90
N LEU A 181 1.51 -31.73 -4.98
CA LEU A 181 2.74 -31.77 -5.76
C LEU A 181 3.79 -30.80 -5.21
N TYR A 182 3.35 -29.69 -4.64
CA TYR A 182 4.22 -28.68 -4.05
C TYR A 182 3.51 -27.94 -2.91
N ASN A 183 4.24 -27.68 -1.83
CA ASN A 183 3.79 -26.90 -0.69
C ASN A 183 5.02 -26.32 0.02
N ALA A 184 5.16 -24.99 0.02
CA ALA A 184 6.23 -24.33 0.75
C ALA A 184 5.83 -22.93 1.24
N LEU A 185 6.51 -22.50 2.30
CA LEU A 185 6.55 -21.12 2.79
C LEU A 185 7.88 -20.48 2.42
N PHE A 186 7.87 -19.19 2.14
CA PHE A 186 9.05 -18.44 1.71
C PHE A 186 9.32 -17.24 2.61
N SER A 187 10.59 -16.99 2.89
CA SER A 187 11.00 -15.72 3.47
C SER A 187 11.00 -14.64 2.37
N PRO A 188 10.26 -13.54 2.54
CA PRO A 188 10.43 -12.35 1.71
C PRO A 188 11.84 -11.77 1.88
N GLU A 189 12.35 -11.16 0.82
CA GLU A 189 13.67 -10.53 0.72
C GLU A 189 13.60 -9.04 1.10
N ASP A 190 12.53 -8.34 0.70
CA ASP A 190 12.39 -6.88 0.86
C ASP A 190 11.37 -6.48 1.95
N ARG A 191 10.28 -7.25 2.09
CA ARG A 191 9.17 -6.97 3.00
C ARG A 191 9.43 -7.54 4.39
N THR A 192 9.38 -6.68 5.41
CA THR A 192 9.55 -7.10 6.80
C THR A 192 8.24 -7.15 7.60
N PHE A 193 7.14 -6.60 7.05
CA PHE A 193 5.81 -6.60 7.68
C PHE A 193 4.70 -6.53 6.61
N TRP A 194 3.54 -7.13 6.90
CA TRP A 194 2.36 -7.18 6.02
C TRP A 194 1.07 -7.39 6.84
N SER A 195 0.76 -6.47 7.75
CA SER A 195 -0.35 -6.62 8.72
C SER A 195 -1.69 -6.96 8.07
N GLU A 196 -2.00 -6.31 6.95
CA GLU A 196 -3.24 -6.46 6.22
C GLU A 196 -3.33 -7.84 5.57
N ALA A 197 -2.28 -8.29 4.89
CA ALA A 197 -2.24 -9.61 4.29
C ALA A 197 -2.20 -10.71 5.36
N GLN A 198 -1.48 -10.52 6.46
CA GLN A 198 -1.41 -11.45 7.59
C GLN A 198 -2.79 -11.66 8.23
N ALA A 199 -3.63 -10.61 8.29
CA ALA A 199 -4.99 -10.74 8.80
C ALA A 199 -5.87 -11.66 7.93
N VAL A 200 -5.54 -11.82 6.65
CA VAL A 200 -6.26 -12.65 5.69
C VAL A 200 -5.67 -14.06 5.58
N ASN A 201 -4.35 -14.17 5.41
CA ASN A 201 -3.67 -15.45 5.16
C ASN A 201 -3.14 -16.13 6.44
N GLY A 202 -3.05 -15.41 7.56
CA GLY A 202 -2.53 -15.93 8.82
C GLY A 202 -1.01 -16.15 8.87
N ILE A 203 -0.27 -15.84 7.80
CA ILE A 203 1.18 -16.05 7.70
C ILE A 203 1.89 -14.87 8.34
N SER A 204 2.56 -15.10 9.47
CA SER A 204 3.35 -14.08 10.16
C SER A 204 4.82 -14.06 9.72
N ALA A 205 5.49 -12.93 9.90
CA ALA A 205 6.93 -12.81 9.64
C ALA A 205 7.76 -13.86 10.41
N ASP A 206 7.35 -14.20 11.65
CA ASP A 206 8.04 -15.20 12.46
C ASP A 206 7.96 -16.62 11.87
N MET A 207 6.86 -16.97 11.19
CA MET A 207 6.67 -18.27 10.53
C MET A 207 7.61 -18.46 9.35
N VAL A 208 7.96 -17.37 8.65
CA VAL A 208 8.72 -17.41 7.39
C VAL A 208 10.18 -16.96 7.50
N ARG A 209 10.56 -16.25 8.56
CA ARG A 209 11.91 -15.63 8.74
C ARG A 209 13.12 -16.56 8.53
N ARG A 210 12.97 -17.88 8.66
CA ARG A 210 14.05 -18.87 8.49
C ARG A 210 13.80 -19.84 7.34
N LYS A 211 12.82 -19.55 6.50
CA LYS A 211 12.54 -20.31 5.28
C LYS A 211 13.43 -19.79 4.15
N ASP A 212 13.57 -20.60 3.11
CA ASP A 212 14.24 -20.19 1.89
C ASP A 212 13.44 -19.09 1.18
N THR A 213 14.08 -18.36 0.27
CA THR A 213 13.39 -17.37 -0.57
C THR A 213 12.66 -18.05 -1.72
N PHE A 214 11.62 -17.40 -2.26
CA PHE A 214 10.90 -17.90 -3.44
C PHE A 214 11.85 -18.15 -4.62
N ALA A 215 12.86 -17.29 -4.79
CA ALA A 215 13.85 -17.41 -5.86
C ALA A 215 14.58 -18.77 -5.87
N MET A 216 14.86 -19.34 -4.70
CA MET A 216 15.53 -20.64 -4.56
C MET A 216 14.66 -21.81 -5.04
N HIS A 217 13.33 -21.64 -5.02
CA HIS A 217 12.34 -22.68 -5.31
C HIS A 217 11.74 -22.62 -6.71
N ARG A 218 12.00 -21.56 -7.49
CA ARG A 218 11.44 -21.38 -8.86
C ARG A 218 11.60 -22.60 -9.76
N ALA A 219 12.79 -23.21 -9.74
CA ALA A 219 13.08 -24.36 -10.58
C ALA A 219 12.28 -25.61 -10.17
N GLU A 220 11.96 -25.76 -8.89
CA GLU A 220 11.13 -26.85 -8.39
C GLU A 220 9.66 -26.64 -8.73
N ILE A 221 9.16 -25.42 -8.52
CA ILE A 221 7.81 -25.03 -8.91
C ILE A 221 7.59 -25.27 -10.42
N LEU A 222 8.54 -24.87 -11.27
CA LEU A 222 8.47 -25.14 -12.71
C LEU A 222 8.44 -26.63 -13.05
N ARG A 223 9.16 -27.48 -12.30
CA ARG A 223 9.07 -28.94 -12.47
C ARG A 223 7.70 -29.48 -12.08
N CYS A 224 7.08 -28.94 -11.03
CA CYS A 224 5.72 -29.32 -10.66
C CYS A 224 4.69 -28.89 -11.70
N MET A 225 4.92 -27.76 -12.39
CA MET A 225 4.06 -27.30 -13.50
C MET A 225 4.31 -28.04 -14.82
N ASP A 226 5.40 -28.80 -14.95
CA ASP A 226 5.70 -29.53 -16.18
C ASP A 226 4.62 -30.58 -16.49
N GLY A 227 4.28 -30.70 -17.77
CA GLY A 227 3.22 -31.59 -18.26
C GLY A 227 1.79 -31.20 -17.84
N ALA A 228 1.59 -30.05 -17.21
CA ALA A 228 0.25 -29.52 -16.92
C ALA A 228 -0.46 -29.14 -18.23
N GLU A 229 -1.68 -29.64 -18.41
CA GLU A 229 -2.54 -29.30 -19.54
C GLU A 229 -3.68 -28.37 -19.11
N PHE A 230 -3.98 -28.30 -17.81
CA PHE A 230 -5.09 -27.51 -17.28
C PHE A 230 -4.76 -26.91 -15.93
N ILE A 231 -5.11 -25.64 -15.74
CA ILE A 231 -5.02 -24.98 -14.43
C ILE A 231 -6.42 -24.71 -13.89
N ILE A 232 -6.58 -24.96 -12.60
CA ILE A 232 -7.77 -24.61 -11.84
C ILE A 232 -7.33 -23.64 -10.73
N THR A 233 -8.05 -22.55 -10.58
CA THR A 233 -7.78 -21.53 -9.55
C THR A 233 -9.07 -20.84 -9.12
N TYR A 234 -8.98 -19.96 -8.13
CA TYR A 234 -10.06 -19.08 -7.71
C TYR A 234 -9.54 -17.64 -7.63
N GLY A 235 -9.83 -16.83 -8.66
CA GLY A 235 -9.30 -15.48 -8.83
C GLY A 235 -7.87 -15.42 -9.38
N GLY A 236 -7.25 -16.56 -9.67
CA GLY A 236 -5.83 -16.62 -10.01
C GLY A 236 -5.46 -16.15 -11.42
N ILE A 237 -6.40 -15.98 -12.34
CA ILE A 237 -6.11 -15.33 -13.63
C ILE A 237 -5.66 -13.89 -13.42
N GLU A 238 -6.31 -13.18 -12.49
CA GLU A 238 -6.00 -11.81 -12.16
C GLU A 238 -5.00 -11.68 -10.99
N PHE A 239 -4.65 -12.78 -10.31
CA PHE A 239 -3.83 -12.75 -9.10
C PHE A 239 -2.65 -13.73 -9.12
N ASP A 240 -2.89 -15.01 -8.84
CA ASP A 240 -1.86 -16.05 -8.65
C ASP A 240 -0.91 -16.19 -9.84
N LEU A 241 -1.45 -16.32 -11.05
CA LEU A 241 -0.67 -16.55 -12.26
C LEU A 241 0.19 -15.32 -12.62
N PRO A 242 -0.35 -14.07 -12.60
CA PRO A 242 0.48 -12.87 -12.71
C PRO A 242 1.59 -12.77 -11.65
N PHE A 243 1.31 -13.11 -10.39
CA PHE A 243 2.31 -13.11 -9.31
C PHE A 243 3.46 -14.09 -9.61
N LEU A 244 3.13 -15.33 -9.98
CA LEU A 244 4.13 -16.34 -10.36
C LEU A 244 4.96 -15.89 -11.56
N ALA A 245 4.32 -15.34 -12.60
CA ALA A 245 4.98 -14.85 -13.80
C ALA A 245 5.92 -13.66 -13.52
N ALA A 246 5.47 -12.69 -12.71
CA ALA A 246 6.28 -11.55 -12.28
C ALA A 246 7.53 -12.00 -11.50
N HIS A 247 7.42 -13.11 -10.78
CA HIS A 247 8.52 -13.74 -10.06
C HIS A 247 9.18 -14.87 -10.88
N GLY A 248 9.11 -14.83 -12.21
CA GLY A 248 9.91 -15.67 -13.11
C GLY A 248 9.52 -17.15 -13.16
N VAL A 249 8.33 -17.50 -12.67
CA VAL A 249 7.69 -18.81 -12.91
C VAL A 249 6.72 -18.62 -14.08
N VAL A 250 7.25 -18.78 -15.30
CA VAL A 250 6.48 -18.72 -16.54
C VAL A 250 6.49 -20.10 -17.17
N PHE A 251 5.31 -20.61 -17.48
CA PHE A 251 5.11 -21.95 -18.01
C PHE A 251 4.05 -21.91 -19.10
N PRO A 252 4.09 -22.83 -20.09
CA PRO A 252 3.05 -22.91 -21.09
C PRO A 252 1.76 -23.35 -20.42
N VAL A 253 0.72 -22.53 -20.57
CA VAL A 253 -0.61 -22.85 -20.09
C VAL A 253 -1.48 -23.07 -21.32
N HIS A 254 -2.05 -24.26 -21.42
CA HIS A 254 -2.97 -24.59 -22.51
C HIS A 254 -4.35 -24.02 -22.22
N GLU A 255 -4.89 -24.31 -21.04
CA GLU A 255 -6.24 -23.92 -20.63
C GLU A 255 -6.29 -23.59 -19.12
N VAL A 256 -7.14 -22.63 -18.74
CA VAL A 256 -7.34 -22.20 -17.35
C VAL A 256 -8.83 -22.11 -17.05
N CYS A 257 -9.25 -22.75 -15.95
CA CYS A 257 -10.54 -22.51 -15.30
C CYS A 257 -10.31 -21.67 -14.05
N ASP A 258 -11.01 -20.54 -13.98
CA ASP A 258 -11.04 -19.67 -12.82
C ASP A 258 -12.45 -19.68 -12.23
N LEU A 259 -12.59 -20.44 -11.14
CA LEU A 259 -13.86 -20.70 -10.49
C LEU A 259 -14.53 -19.44 -9.93
N MET A 260 -13.81 -18.32 -9.78
CA MET A 260 -14.42 -17.08 -9.33
C MET A 260 -15.44 -16.55 -10.35
N TYR A 261 -15.19 -16.75 -11.65
CA TYR A 261 -16.12 -16.37 -12.71
C TYR A 261 -17.20 -17.44 -12.94
N ASP A 262 -16.89 -18.71 -12.72
CA ASP A 262 -17.88 -19.80 -12.83
C ASP A 262 -18.87 -19.79 -11.65
N CYS A 263 -18.40 -19.39 -10.46
CA CYS A 263 -19.22 -19.26 -9.25
C CYS A 263 -19.75 -17.84 -8.99
N CYS A 264 -19.61 -16.91 -9.95
CA CYS A 264 -20.09 -15.53 -9.76
C CYS A 264 -21.64 -15.47 -9.69
N GLU A 265 -22.17 -14.53 -8.92
CA GLU A 265 -23.61 -14.32 -8.85
C GLU A 265 -24.05 -13.27 -9.88
N MET A 266 -25.05 -13.58 -10.69
CA MET A 266 -25.66 -12.58 -11.57
C MET A 266 -26.64 -11.70 -10.80
N TYR A 267 -26.38 -10.39 -10.77
CA TYR A 267 -27.26 -9.41 -10.12
C TYR A 267 -27.58 -8.28 -11.11
N TYR A 268 -28.85 -8.12 -11.51
CA TYR A 268 -29.31 -7.06 -12.44
C TYR A 268 -28.36 -6.76 -13.63
N ASN A 269 -27.81 -7.80 -14.27
CA ASN A 269 -26.86 -7.76 -15.40
C ASN A 269 -25.39 -7.43 -15.07
N TYR A 270 -24.95 -7.56 -13.82
CA TYR A 270 -23.52 -7.59 -13.47
C TYR A 270 -23.14 -8.87 -12.72
N GLU A 271 -21.93 -9.36 -12.97
CA GLU A 271 -21.32 -10.47 -12.24
C GLU A 271 -20.80 -9.94 -10.90
N LYS A 272 -21.37 -10.44 -9.81
CA LYS A 272 -20.87 -10.22 -8.45
C LYS A 272 -19.92 -11.36 -8.12
N LEU A 273 -18.63 -11.06 -8.16
CA LEU A 273 -17.59 -11.98 -7.72
C LEU A 273 -17.78 -12.30 -6.23
N THR A 274 -17.63 -13.57 -5.88
CA THR A 274 -17.77 -14.06 -4.50
C THR A 274 -16.41 -14.39 -3.92
N THR A 275 -16.35 -14.67 -2.61
CA THR A 275 -15.15 -15.25 -2.01
C THR A 275 -15.17 -16.77 -2.13
N LEU A 276 -14.00 -17.43 -2.08
CA LEU A 276 -13.92 -18.90 -2.08
C LEU A 276 -14.80 -19.52 -0.97
N SER A 277 -14.85 -18.88 0.20
CA SER A 277 -15.69 -19.32 1.31
C SER A 277 -17.19 -19.23 1.00
N ASP A 278 -17.63 -18.14 0.37
CA ASP A 278 -19.03 -17.97 -0.02
C ASP A 278 -19.43 -18.96 -1.12
N ALA A 279 -18.56 -19.16 -2.12
CA ALA A 279 -18.76 -20.15 -3.16
C ALA A 279 -18.81 -21.57 -2.59
N ALA A 280 -17.85 -21.95 -1.73
CA ALA A 280 -17.85 -23.24 -1.06
C ALA A 280 -19.14 -23.48 -0.24
N MET A 281 -19.64 -22.45 0.47
CA MET A 281 -20.89 -22.54 1.21
C MET A 281 -22.09 -22.78 0.28
N ARG A 282 -22.16 -22.05 -0.84
CA ARG A 282 -23.24 -22.18 -1.84
C ARG A 282 -23.30 -23.58 -2.43
N TYR A 283 -22.16 -24.12 -2.84
CA TYR A 283 -22.03 -25.46 -3.42
C TYR A 283 -21.95 -26.58 -2.36
N LYS A 284 -22.18 -26.25 -1.08
CA LYS A 284 -22.15 -27.20 0.05
C LYS A 284 -20.84 -27.99 0.18
N VAL A 285 -19.75 -27.39 -0.29
CA VAL A 285 -18.40 -27.93 -0.17
C VAL A 285 -17.94 -27.77 1.28
N LYS A 286 -17.61 -28.90 1.92
CA LYS A 286 -16.98 -28.85 3.24
C LYS A 286 -15.52 -28.49 3.07
N ARG A 287 -15.09 -27.45 3.76
CA ARG A 287 -13.67 -27.09 3.87
C ARG A 287 -12.90 -28.29 4.48
N PRO A 288 -11.85 -28.80 3.83
CA PRO A 288 -11.03 -29.90 4.36
C PRO A 288 -10.36 -29.52 5.69
N GLU A 289 -10.19 -30.48 6.58
CA GLU A 289 -9.40 -30.28 7.81
C GLU A 289 -7.91 -30.12 7.45
N ILE A 290 -7.21 -29.27 8.19
CA ILE A 290 -5.77 -29.07 8.02
C ILE A 290 -5.04 -30.30 8.58
N GLU A 291 -4.36 -31.04 7.72
CA GLU A 291 -3.44 -32.09 8.17
C GLU A 291 -2.23 -31.43 8.85
N THR A 292 -1.66 -32.07 9.88
CA THR A 292 -0.70 -31.44 10.82
C THR A 292 0.59 -30.85 10.19
N GLU A 293 0.85 -31.13 8.91
CA GLU A 293 2.03 -30.65 8.17
C GLU A 293 1.69 -29.69 7.00
N GLU A 294 0.40 -29.41 6.76
CA GLU A 294 -0.05 -28.57 5.67
C GLU A 294 -0.23 -27.11 6.09
N ILE A 295 0.10 -26.18 5.19
CA ILE A 295 -0.17 -24.75 5.38
C ILE A 295 -1.57 -24.42 4.89
N GLU A 296 -2.14 -23.31 5.38
CA GLU A 296 -3.48 -22.81 5.02
C GLU A 296 -3.71 -22.76 3.50
N THR A 297 -2.67 -22.38 2.73
CA THR A 297 -2.68 -22.33 1.26
C THR A 297 -3.02 -23.69 0.62
N VAL A 298 -2.59 -24.81 1.21
CA VAL A 298 -2.96 -26.15 0.73
C VAL A 298 -4.43 -26.43 0.99
N THR A 299 -4.96 -26.02 2.14
CA THR A 299 -6.40 -26.18 2.45
C THR A 299 -7.26 -25.36 1.49
N LYS A 300 -6.83 -24.15 1.11
CA LYS A 300 -7.48 -23.35 0.06
C LYS A 300 -7.45 -24.08 -1.28
N ALA A 301 -6.30 -24.57 -1.73
CA ALA A 301 -6.19 -25.35 -2.97
C ALA A 301 -7.06 -26.63 -2.95
N LYS A 302 -7.09 -27.38 -1.85
CA LYS A 302 -8.01 -28.52 -1.69
C LYS A 302 -9.48 -28.09 -1.76
N THR A 303 -9.82 -26.92 -1.22
CA THR A 303 -11.17 -26.36 -1.30
C THR A 303 -11.54 -25.97 -2.74
N ILE A 304 -10.59 -25.39 -3.49
CA ILE A 304 -10.75 -25.07 -4.93
C ILE A 304 -11.02 -26.36 -5.72
N LEU A 305 -10.25 -27.43 -5.50
CA LEU A 305 -10.50 -28.72 -6.15
C LEU A 305 -11.89 -29.30 -5.81
N ALA A 306 -12.26 -29.25 -4.54
CA ALA A 306 -13.57 -29.75 -4.11
C ALA A 306 -14.72 -28.93 -4.71
N LEU A 307 -14.54 -27.60 -4.84
CA LEU A 307 -15.47 -26.70 -5.50
C LEU A 307 -15.58 -26.99 -7.00
N TYR A 308 -14.45 -27.14 -7.70
CA TYR A 308 -14.42 -27.55 -9.10
C TYR A 308 -15.25 -28.82 -9.35
N ASN A 309 -15.05 -29.85 -8.51
CA ASN A 309 -15.80 -31.09 -8.60
C ASN A 309 -17.30 -30.92 -8.32
N ALA A 310 -17.67 -30.04 -7.38
CA ALA A 310 -19.08 -29.76 -7.06
C ALA A 310 -19.79 -29.00 -8.17
N VAL A 311 -19.16 -27.96 -8.72
CA VAL A 311 -19.69 -27.20 -9.88
C VAL A 311 -19.89 -28.15 -11.07
N GLN A 312 -18.92 -29.04 -11.31
CA GLN A 312 -19.00 -30.06 -12.35
C GLN A 312 -20.14 -31.07 -12.21
N LEU A 313 -20.59 -31.34 -10.98
CA LEU A 313 -21.72 -32.24 -10.74
C LEU A 313 -23.05 -31.53 -11.00
N GLU A 314 -23.22 -30.28 -10.56
CA GLU A 314 -24.44 -29.50 -10.82
C GLU A 314 -24.69 -29.30 -12.32
N GLU A 315 -23.67 -28.93 -13.11
CA GLU A 315 -23.82 -28.72 -14.55
C GLU A 315 -24.16 -30.00 -15.34
N ARG A 316 -23.94 -31.19 -14.76
CA ARG A 316 -24.33 -32.48 -15.36
C ARG A 316 -25.75 -32.90 -15.01
N GLU A 317 -26.34 -32.29 -13.98
CA GLU A 317 -27.70 -32.56 -13.52
C GLU A 317 -28.74 -31.62 -14.18
N GLU A 318 -28.31 -30.51 -14.77
CA GLU A 318 -29.10 -29.60 -15.63
C GLU A 318 -29.20 -30.06 -17.10
#